data_AF-A0A6S6WU97-F1
#
_entry.id   AF-A0A6S6WU97-F1
#
_cell.length_a   1.000
_cell.length_b   1.000
_cell.length_c   1.000
_cell.angle_alpha   90.00
_cell.angle_beta   90.00
_cell.angle_gamma   90.00
#
_symmetry.space_group_name_H-M   'P 1'
#
loop_
_entity.id
_entity.type
_entity.pdbx_description
1 polymer ?
#
loop_
_entity_poly.entity_id
_entity_poly.type
_entity_poly.pdbx_seq_one_letter_code
_entity_poly.pdbx_strand_id
1 'polypeptide(L)'
;MILPRIFLSLMISLMLFSCTPQFNEEFYLNDVESKKVIYLSALMNDENITQLVRLSDHLIIVNGVLIDTSMRTYGIPPKGGGYSQTYAERASLNEFTDWSNLVDIMADKSIPSKSKIDRLFKVMADSGFKEYHYDKDCDVHAFQSGSNVLKGFYGVLIGSEGSAKHISIRESYDYLNKIKDGIYYFEFR
;
A
#
# COMPACT_ATOMS: atom_id res chain seq x y z
N MET A 1 -26.42 32.91 -39.97
CA MET A 1 -25.33 32.82 -38.97
C MET A 1 -25.49 31.59 -38.06
N ILE A 2 -25.62 30.37 -38.61
CA ILE A 2 -25.89 29.14 -37.80
C ILE A 2 -24.67 28.21 -37.77
N LEU A 3 -23.74 28.37 -38.72
CA LEU A 3 -22.53 27.55 -38.84
C LEU A 3 -21.55 27.59 -37.63
N PRO A 4 -21.34 28.70 -36.89
CA PRO A 4 -20.30 28.72 -35.87
C PRO A 4 -20.70 28.00 -34.56
N ARG A 5 -21.99 27.71 -34.36
CA ARG A 5 -22.47 27.05 -33.12
C ARG A 5 -22.31 25.53 -33.14
N ILE A 6 -22.49 24.90 -34.30
CA ILE A 6 -22.37 23.43 -34.45
C ILE A 6 -20.91 22.98 -34.35
N PHE A 7 -19.97 23.79 -34.84
CA PHE A 7 -18.54 23.50 -34.76
C PHE A 7 -17.99 23.60 -33.34
N LEU A 8 -18.52 24.54 -32.54
CA LEU A 8 -18.13 24.71 -31.15
C LEU A 8 -18.61 23.55 -30.26
N SER A 9 -19.84 23.07 -30.48
CA SER A 9 -20.37 21.92 -29.73
C SER A 9 -19.66 20.60 -30.05
N LEU A 10 -19.16 20.43 -31.28
CA LEU A 10 -18.37 19.26 -31.67
C LEU A 10 -16.95 19.27 -31.07
N MET A 11 -16.36 20.46 -30.92
CA MET A 11 -15.04 20.62 -30.28
C MET A 11 -15.11 20.40 -28.76
N ILE A 12 -16.21 20.83 -28.11
CA ILE A 12 -16.40 20.60 -26.67
C ILE A 12 -16.68 19.12 -26.38
N SER A 13 -17.41 18.41 -27.25
CA SER A 13 -17.62 16.96 -27.07
C SER A 13 -16.35 16.14 -27.28
N LEU A 14 -15.42 16.56 -28.15
CA LEU A 14 -14.11 15.93 -28.34
C LEU A 14 -13.14 16.21 -27.18
N MET A 15 -13.24 17.37 -26.52
CA MET A 15 -12.44 17.71 -25.33
C MET A 15 -12.90 16.99 -24.05
N LEU A 16 -14.10 16.39 -24.05
CA LEU A 16 -14.63 15.62 -22.91
C LEU A 16 -14.19 14.14 -22.91
N PHE A 17 -13.43 13.69 -23.91
CA PHE A 17 -12.97 12.29 -24.04
C PHE A 17 -11.59 11.99 -23.45
N SER A 18 -10.94 12.93 -22.75
CA SER A 18 -9.60 12.64 -22.18
C SER A 18 -9.39 13.23 -20.79
N CYS A 19 -10.23 12.83 -19.85
CA CYS A 19 -9.91 12.86 -18.41
C CYS A 19 -10.51 11.65 -17.71
N THR A 20 -10.61 10.49 -18.38
CA THR A 20 -10.63 9.26 -17.60
C THR A 20 -9.25 9.11 -16.99
N PRO A 21 -9.13 8.88 -15.66
CA PRO A 21 -7.86 8.50 -15.09
C PRO A 21 -7.33 7.36 -15.93
N GLN A 22 -6.08 7.46 -16.36
CA GLN A 22 -5.42 6.46 -17.17
C GLN A 22 -5.31 5.20 -16.31
N PHE A 23 -6.40 4.44 -16.30
CA PHE A 23 -6.48 3.08 -15.82
C PHE A 23 -5.31 2.40 -16.50
N ASN A 24 -4.30 2.02 -15.74
CA ASN A 24 -3.13 1.40 -16.32
C ASN A 24 -3.49 -0.06 -16.62
N GLU A 25 -4.41 -0.27 -17.57
CA GLU A 25 -5.02 -1.55 -17.96
C GLU A 25 -3.94 -2.63 -18.21
N GLU A 26 -2.75 -2.22 -18.66
CA GLU A 26 -1.61 -3.11 -18.93
C GLU A 26 -1.05 -3.81 -17.69
N PHE A 27 -1.10 -3.19 -16.49
CA PHE A 27 -0.68 -3.86 -15.25
C PHE A 27 -1.70 -4.92 -14.81
N TYR A 28 -2.99 -4.70 -15.12
CA TYR A 28 -4.12 -5.46 -14.57
C TYR A 28 -4.59 -6.64 -15.45
N LEU A 29 -4.30 -6.62 -16.75
CA LEU A 29 -4.64 -7.70 -17.68
C LEU A 29 -3.60 -8.84 -17.72
N ASN A 30 -2.54 -8.74 -16.93
CA ASN A 30 -1.47 -9.72 -16.89
C ASN A 30 -1.67 -10.74 -15.76
N ASP A 31 -2.07 -11.97 -16.11
CA ASP A 31 -2.22 -13.10 -15.17
C ASP A 31 -0.97 -13.37 -14.32
N VAL A 32 0.22 -13.02 -14.82
CA VAL A 32 1.48 -13.16 -14.09
C VAL A 32 1.52 -12.22 -12.88
N GLU A 33 1.10 -10.96 -13.04
CA GLU A 33 1.08 -9.98 -11.95
C GLU A 33 0.06 -10.37 -10.88
N SER A 34 -1.14 -10.80 -11.30
CA SER A 34 -2.14 -11.32 -10.36
C SER A 34 -1.63 -12.50 -9.52
N LYS A 35 -0.87 -13.42 -10.12
CA LYS A 35 -0.25 -14.55 -9.39
C LYS A 35 0.84 -14.09 -8.42
N LYS A 36 1.63 -13.08 -8.79
CA LYS A 36 2.66 -12.50 -7.90
C LYS A 36 2.03 -11.88 -6.65
N VAL A 37 0.94 -11.14 -6.78
CA VAL A 37 0.29 -10.49 -5.62
C VAL A 37 -0.36 -11.52 -4.69
N ILE A 38 -1.00 -12.56 -5.22
CA ILE A 38 -1.50 -13.68 -4.39
C ILE A 38 -0.35 -14.39 -3.67
N TYR A 39 0.77 -14.63 -4.37
CA TYR A 39 1.94 -15.23 -3.76
C TYR A 39 2.52 -14.35 -2.66
N LEU A 40 2.57 -13.03 -2.88
CA LEU A 40 2.97 -12.05 -1.86
C LEU A 40 2.05 -12.09 -0.65
N SER A 41 0.71 -12.14 -0.81
CA SER A 41 -0.21 -12.21 0.33
C SER A 41 -0.01 -13.48 1.15
N ALA A 42 0.18 -14.62 0.49
CA ALA A 42 0.49 -15.88 1.15
C ALA A 42 1.82 -15.80 1.93
N LEU A 43 2.87 -15.25 1.32
CA LEU A 43 4.16 -15.06 1.99
C LEU A 43 4.07 -14.16 3.22
N MET A 44 3.32 -13.05 3.14
CA MET A 44 3.15 -12.16 4.30
C MET A 44 2.44 -12.87 5.43
N ASN A 45 1.40 -13.65 5.11
CA ASN A 45 0.67 -14.44 6.10
C ASN A 45 1.55 -15.52 6.77
N ASP A 46 2.32 -16.27 5.98
CA ASP A 46 3.24 -17.30 6.49
C ASP A 46 4.29 -16.73 7.45
N GLU A 47 4.70 -15.48 7.21
CA GLU A 47 5.69 -14.77 8.03
C GLU A 47 5.06 -13.93 9.16
N ASN A 48 3.74 -14.04 9.40
CA ASN A 48 2.99 -13.23 10.38
C ASN A 48 3.21 -11.72 10.21
N ILE A 49 3.35 -11.26 8.97
CA ILE A 49 3.46 -9.84 8.63
C ILE A 49 2.05 -9.25 8.48
N THR A 50 1.75 -8.28 9.33
CA THR A 50 0.51 -7.50 9.31
C THR A 50 0.72 -6.09 8.79
N GLN A 51 1.95 -5.58 8.88
CA GLN A 51 2.31 -4.28 8.33
C GLN A 51 3.76 -4.31 7.87
N LEU A 52 3.99 -3.87 6.64
CA LEU A 52 5.34 -3.71 6.10
C LEU A 52 5.39 -2.47 5.20
N VAL A 53 6.09 -1.43 5.65
CA VAL A 53 6.12 -0.12 4.97
C VAL A 53 7.57 0.34 4.83
N ARG A 54 7.95 0.76 3.63
CA ARG A 54 9.26 1.41 3.37
C ARG A 54 9.07 2.91 3.23
N LEU A 55 9.49 3.68 4.24
CA LEU A 55 9.43 5.14 4.23
C LEU A 55 10.69 5.76 3.58
N SER A 56 11.85 5.17 3.83
CA SER A 56 13.13 5.46 3.17
C SER A 56 14.00 4.21 3.13
N ASP A 57 15.25 4.31 2.66
CA ASP A 57 16.18 3.17 2.63
C ASP A 57 16.49 2.60 4.02
N HIS A 58 16.48 3.45 5.05
CA HIS A 58 16.82 3.08 6.42
C HIS A 58 15.63 3.11 7.38
N LEU A 59 14.56 3.83 7.03
CA LEU A 59 13.38 4.01 7.87
C LEU A 59 12.21 3.16 7.37
N ILE A 60 11.78 2.20 8.19
CA ILE A 60 10.77 1.21 7.84
C ILE A 60 9.78 0.99 8.97
N ILE A 61 8.58 0.50 8.65
CA ILE A 61 7.60 0.02 9.63
C ILE A 61 7.41 -1.48 9.45
N VAL A 62 7.49 -2.23 10.54
CA VAL A 62 7.21 -3.68 10.58
C VAL A 62 6.27 -3.94 11.73
N ASN A 63 5.09 -4.51 11.46
CA ASN A 63 4.07 -4.90 12.46
C ASN A 63 3.83 -3.84 13.54
N GLY A 64 3.70 -2.56 13.15
CA GLY A 64 3.45 -1.45 14.06
C GLY A 64 4.69 -0.88 14.77
N VAL A 65 5.90 -1.34 14.46
CA VAL A 65 7.15 -0.82 14.99
C VAL A 65 7.88 -0.04 13.91
N LEU A 66 8.28 1.19 14.25
CA LEU A 66 9.09 2.02 13.38
C LEU A 66 10.57 1.82 13.69
N ILE A 67 11.37 1.50 12.67
CA ILE A 67 12.76 1.09 12.81
C ILE A 67 13.64 1.98 11.93
N ASP A 68 14.67 2.59 12.52
CA ASP A 68 15.80 3.16 11.80
C ASP A 68 16.97 2.16 11.82
N THR A 69 17.18 1.50 10.68
CA THR A 69 18.22 0.48 10.53
C THR A 69 19.63 1.04 10.48
N SER A 70 19.79 2.34 10.18
CA SER A 70 21.11 2.99 10.12
C SER A 70 21.62 3.33 11.52
N MET A 71 20.73 3.82 12.37
CA MET A 71 21.03 4.18 13.76
C MET A 71 20.80 3.04 14.75
N ARG A 72 20.21 1.93 14.29
CA ARG A 72 19.77 0.80 15.13
C ARG A 72 18.85 1.25 16.25
N THR A 73 17.89 2.09 15.90
CA THR A 73 16.90 2.64 16.82
C THR A 73 15.48 2.27 16.40
N TYR A 74 14.56 2.28 17.36
CA TYR A 74 13.14 2.07 17.11
C TYR A 74 12.23 2.98 17.95
N GLY A 75 10.97 3.06 17.52
CA GLY A 75 9.87 3.53 18.35
C GLY A 75 8.50 3.22 17.76
N ILE A 76 7.51 4.00 18.16
CA ILE A 76 6.10 3.76 17.84
C ILE A 76 5.62 4.80 16.83
N PRO A 77 4.95 4.38 15.73
CA PRO A 77 4.34 5.30 14.78
C PRO A 77 3.37 6.30 15.45
N PRO A 78 3.29 7.56 14.98
CA PRO A 78 2.31 8.52 15.47
C PRO A 78 0.87 8.06 15.17
N LYS A 79 -0.05 8.35 16.10
CA LYS A 79 -1.49 8.13 15.88
C LYS A 79 -2.01 9.10 14.83
N GLY A 80 -2.82 8.61 13.88
CA GLY A 80 -3.45 9.46 12.87
C GLY A 80 -2.54 9.88 11.72
N GLY A 81 -1.42 9.18 11.53
CA GLY A 81 -0.43 9.49 10.49
C GLY A 81 0.60 10.52 10.94
N GLY A 82 1.60 10.74 10.09
CA GLY A 82 2.70 11.67 10.34
C GLY A 82 3.45 11.99 9.05
N TYR A 83 4.29 13.00 9.10
CA TYR A 83 5.25 13.27 8.01
C TYR A 83 6.57 12.55 8.30
N SER A 84 7.39 12.39 7.26
CA SER A 84 8.67 11.66 7.34
C SER A 84 9.53 12.07 8.55
N GLN A 85 9.59 13.36 8.86
CA GLN A 85 10.32 13.86 10.03
C GLN A 85 9.78 13.32 11.36
N THR A 86 8.46 13.33 11.56
CA THR A 86 7.83 12.78 12.77
C THR A 86 8.09 11.28 12.90
N TYR A 87 8.14 10.55 11.78
CA TYR A 87 8.54 9.15 11.81
C TYR A 87 10.01 9.03 12.24
N ALA A 88 10.96 9.72 11.59
CA ALA A 88 12.38 9.62 11.95
C ALA A 88 12.65 9.95 13.44
N GLU A 89 12.01 10.99 13.97
CA GLU A 89 12.07 11.35 15.40
C GLU A 89 11.56 10.22 16.30
N ARG A 90 10.42 9.61 15.95
CA ARG A 90 9.86 8.48 16.70
C ARG A 90 10.73 7.23 16.60
N ALA A 91 11.40 7.01 15.48
CA ALA A 91 12.29 5.87 15.29
C ALA A 91 13.56 5.99 16.14
N SER A 92 13.96 7.21 16.48
CA SER A 92 15.21 7.50 17.18
C SER A 92 15.13 7.38 18.70
N LEU A 93 14.04 6.81 19.24
CA LEU A 93 13.76 6.85 20.68
C LEU A 93 14.54 5.83 21.50
N ASN A 94 14.76 4.62 20.97
CA ASN A 94 15.36 3.52 21.73
C ASN A 94 16.33 2.73 20.87
N GLU A 95 17.49 2.35 21.39
CA GLU A 95 18.43 1.48 20.68
C GLU A 95 18.00 0.01 20.73
N PHE A 96 18.33 -0.76 19.69
CA PHE A 96 18.18 -2.21 19.68
C PHE A 96 19.45 -2.93 19.24
N THR A 97 19.72 -4.09 19.87
CA THR A 97 20.88 -4.91 19.52
C THR A 97 20.59 -5.81 18.32
N ASP A 98 19.40 -6.38 18.24
CA ASP A 98 18.96 -7.16 17.10
C ASP A 98 17.43 -7.09 16.95
N TRP A 99 16.93 -7.67 15.86
CA TRP A 99 15.53 -7.59 15.49
C TRP A 99 14.60 -8.29 16.49
N SER A 100 15.07 -9.30 17.20
CA SER A 100 14.24 -10.02 18.19
C SER A 100 13.89 -9.15 19.40
N ASN A 101 14.72 -8.16 19.74
CA ASN A 101 14.42 -7.19 20.80
C ASN A 101 13.13 -6.38 20.55
N LEU A 102 12.67 -6.32 19.30
CA LEU A 102 11.49 -5.54 18.91
C LEU A 102 10.17 -6.28 19.20
N VAL A 103 10.22 -7.56 19.56
CA VAL A 103 9.04 -8.40 19.78
C VAL A 103 8.14 -7.86 20.90
N ASP A 104 8.72 -7.33 21.97
CA ASP A 104 7.97 -6.94 23.16
C ASP A 104 7.05 -5.74 22.96
N ILE A 105 7.28 -4.93 21.93
CA ILE A 105 6.46 -3.77 21.61
C ILE A 105 5.40 -4.04 20.53
N MET A 106 5.49 -5.19 19.86
CA MET A 106 4.53 -5.60 18.83
C MET A 106 3.26 -6.19 19.44
N ALA A 107 2.13 -5.98 18.77
CA ALA A 107 0.86 -6.60 19.14
C ALA A 107 0.91 -8.14 18.99
N ASP A 108 1.49 -8.62 17.88
CA ASP A 108 1.49 -10.03 17.50
C ASP A 108 2.73 -10.82 17.96
N LYS A 109 3.57 -10.19 18.80
CA LYS A 109 4.76 -10.78 19.45
C LYS A 109 5.66 -11.62 18.53
N SER A 110 5.73 -11.28 17.26
CA SER A 110 6.53 -11.97 16.26
C SER A 110 7.09 -10.98 15.24
N ILE A 111 8.37 -11.16 14.94
CA ILE A 111 9.07 -10.41 13.90
C ILE A 111 9.92 -11.38 13.09
N PRO A 112 9.76 -11.43 11.76
CA PRO A 112 10.66 -12.18 10.93
C PRO A 112 12.09 -11.67 11.05
N SER A 113 13.05 -12.55 10.79
CA SER A 113 14.46 -12.16 10.71
C SER A 113 14.67 -11.04 9.69
N LYS A 114 15.66 -10.17 9.91
CA LYS A 114 16.05 -9.10 8.98
C LYS A 114 16.14 -9.56 7.53
N SER A 115 16.80 -10.70 7.28
CA SER A 115 16.98 -11.23 5.91
C SER A 115 15.66 -11.56 5.22
N LYS A 116 14.68 -12.05 5.98
CA LYS A 116 13.31 -12.28 5.48
C LYS A 116 12.60 -10.97 5.17
N ILE A 117 12.70 -9.98 6.06
CA ILE A 117 12.15 -8.63 5.83
C ILE A 117 12.76 -7.98 4.58
N ASP A 118 14.08 -8.04 4.43
CA ASP A 118 14.79 -7.52 3.26
C ASP A 118 14.31 -8.21 1.97
N ARG A 119 14.12 -9.54 2.02
CA ARG A 119 13.55 -10.30 0.90
C ARG A 119 12.13 -9.87 0.57
N LEU A 120 11.26 -9.70 1.58
CA LEU A 120 9.88 -9.29 1.37
C LEU A 120 9.80 -7.90 0.74
N PHE A 121 10.60 -6.93 1.22
CA PHE A 121 10.71 -5.62 0.60
C PHE A 121 11.16 -5.69 -0.86
N LYS A 122 12.11 -6.57 -1.17
CA LYS A 122 12.55 -6.77 -2.55
C LYS A 122 11.40 -7.27 -3.44
N VAL A 123 10.68 -8.31 -3.01
CA VAL A 123 9.56 -8.86 -3.80
C VAL A 123 8.42 -7.85 -3.96
N MET A 124 8.13 -7.05 -2.92
CA MET A 124 7.16 -5.95 -3.02
C MET A 124 7.60 -4.89 -4.03
N ALA A 125 8.85 -4.44 -3.97
CA ALA A 125 9.40 -3.45 -4.88
C ALA A 125 9.41 -3.95 -6.33
N ASP A 126 9.77 -5.22 -6.56
CA ASP A 126 9.71 -5.89 -7.87
C ASP A 126 8.27 -5.96 -8.42
N SER A 127 7.26 -5.83 -7.55
CA SER A 127 5.83 -5.81 -7.90
C SER A 127 5.24 -4.39 -7.89
N GLY A 128 6.05 -3.35 -7.70
CA GLY A 128 5.63 -1.95 -7.73
C GLY A 128 5.01 -1.39 -6.43
N PHE A 129 5.00 -2.17 -5.35
CA PHE A 129 4.42 -1.77 -4.07
C PHE A 129 5.47 -1.31 -3.07
N LYS A 130 5.10 -0.34 -2.23
CA LYS A 130 5.96 0.19 -1.16
C LYS A 130 5.42 -0.11 0.24
N GLU A 131 4.14 -0.40 0.32
CA GLU A 131 3.43 -0.56 1.57
C GLU A 131 2.50 -1.78 1.49
N TYR A 132 2.44 -2.49 2.60
CA TYR A 132 1.56 -3.63 2.80
C TYR A 132 0.90 -3.52 4.18
N HIS A 133 -0.40 -3.81 4.21
CA HIS A 133 -1.21 -3.84 5.41
C HIS A 133 -2.15 -5.06 5.36
N TYR A 134 -2.36 -5.70 6.49
CA TYR A 134 -3.36 -6.75 6.66
C TYR A 134 -4.43 -6.29 7.64
N ASP A 135 -5.64 -6.15 7.13
CA ASP A 135 -6.83 -5.91 7.93
C ASP A 135 -7.39 -7.25 8.42
N LYS A 136 -7.12 -7.58 9.69
CA LYS A 136 -7.57 -8.84 10.30
C LYS A 136 -9.08 -8.89 10.52
N ASP A 137 -9.73 -7.75 10.71
CA ASP A 137 -11.17 -7.70 10.99
C ASP A 137 -11.97 -8.05 9.74
N CYS A 138 -11.43 -7.68 8.57
CA CYS A 138 -12.06 -7.92 7.27
C CYS A 138 -11.44 -9.09 6.49
N ASP A 139 -10.31 -9.64 6.95
CA ASP A 139 -9.48 -10.59 6.22
C ASP A 139 -9.10 -10.07 4.82
N VAL A 140 -8.44 -8.90 4.80
CA VAL A 140 -8.03 -8.23 3.56
C VAL A 140 -6.58 -7.80 3.61
N HIS A 141 -5.81 -8.26 2.64
CA HIS A 141 -4.44 -7.79 2.39
C HIS A 141 -4.47 -6.62 1.42
N ALA A 142 -3.91 -5.48 1.82
CA ALA A 142 -3.76 -4.30 0.99
C ALA A 142 -2.29 -4.10 0.61
N PHE A 143 -2.00 -4.09 -0.69
CA PHE A 143 -0.71 -3.71 -1.24
C PHE A 143 -0.88 -2.37 -1.93
N GLN A 144 -0.07 -1.37 -1.56
CA GLN A 144 -0.24 -0.02 -2.09
C GLN A 144 1.07 0.68 -2.42
N SER A 145 0.94 1.67 -3.28
CA SER A 145 1.99 2.59 -3.69
C SER A 145 1.36 3.97 -3.89
N GLY A 146 2.14 5.02 -3.66
CA GLY A 146 1.61 6.39 -3.68
C GLY A 146 2.39 7.33 -2.80
N SER A 147 1.85 8.54 -2.59
CA SER A 147 2.47 9.57 -1.76
C SER A 147 1.46 10.16 -0.79
N ASN A 148 1.72 9.99 0.50
CA ASN A 148 1.03 10.70 1.59
C ASN A 148 1.05 12.22 1.42
N VAL A 149 2.10 12.77 0.77
CA VAL A 149 2.23 14.22 0.54
C VAL A 149 1.25 14.72 -0.53
N LEU A 150 1.06 13.93 -1.59
CA LEU A 150 0.17 14.28 -2.70
C LEU A 150 -1.25 13.71 -2.54
N LYS A 151 -1.52 12.97 -1.45
CA LYS A 151 -2.77 12.24 -1.18
C LYS A 151 -3.22 11.28 -2.29
N GLY A 152 -2.32 10.93 -3.21
CA GLY A 152 -2.59 9.94 -4.25
C GLY A 152 -2.05 8.57 -3.85
N PHE A 153 -2.94 7.59 -3.68
CA PHE A 153 -2.58 6.18 -3.49
C PHE A 153 -3.34 5.29 -4.44
N TYR A 154 -2.70 4.22 -4.85
CA TYR A 154 -3.34 3.15 -5.60
C TYR A 154 -2.78 1.81 -5.12
N GLY A 155 -3.53 0.75 -5.38
CA GLY A 155 -3.12 -0.55 -4.90
C GLY A 155 -4.05 -1.68 -5.27
N VAL A 156 -3.80 -2.81 -4.63
CA VAL A 156 -4.57 -4.04 -4.76
C VAL A 156 -5.00 -4.52 -3.39
N LEU A 157 -6.29 -4.85 -3.27
CA LEU A 157 -6.86 -5.61 -2.17
C LEU A 157 -6.94 -7.08 -2.57
N ILE A 158 -6.49 -7.97 -1.69
CA ILE A 158 -6.70 -9.41 -1.76
C ILE A 158 -7.64 -9.81 -0.63
N GLY A 159 -8.81 -10.35 -0.97
CA GLY A 159 -9.84 -10.73 0.01
C GLY A 159 -11.20 -10.94 -0.64
N SER A 160 -12.22 -11.25 0.16
CA SER A 160 -13.58 -11.45 -0.36
C SER A 160 -14.17 -10.16 -0.95
N GLU A 161 -15.13 -10.26 -1.87
CA GLU A 161 -15.79 -9.08 -2.45
C GLU A 161 -16.47 -8.20 -1.41
N GLY A 162 -17.13 -8.82 -0.43
CA GLY A 162 -17.80 -8.11 0.65
C GLY A 162 -16.80 -7.35 1.52
N SER A 163 -15.70 -7.99 1.87
CA SER A 163 -14.62 -7.37 2.65
C SER A 163 -13.95 -6.23 1.89
N ALA A 164 -13.61 -6.42 0.62
CA ALA A 164 -12.98 -5.38 -0.20
C ALA A 164 -13.88 -4.14 -0.35
N LYS A 165 -15.19 -4.33 -0.55
CA LYS A 165 -16.17 -3.24 -0.57
C LYS A 165 -16.28 -2.53 0.78
N HIS A 166 -16.26 -3.29 1.87
CA HIS A 166 -16.28 -2.71 3.22
C HIS A 166 -15.07 -1.81 3.47
N ILE A 167 -13.87 -2.30 3.15
CA ILE A 167 -12.62 -1.52 3.25
C ILE A 167 -12.71 -0.26 2.39
N SER A 168 -13.14 -0.39 1.13
CA SER A 168 -13.26 0.76 0.23
C SER A 168 -14.18 1.86 0.76
N ILE A 169 -15.31 1.49 1.38
CA ILE A 169 -16.22 2.46 2.00
C ILE A 169 -15.57 3.09 3.24
N ARG A 170 -14.94 2.27 4.10
CA ARG A 170 -14.32 2.73 5.35
C ARG A 170 -13.18 3.72 5.09
N GLU A 171 -12.33 3.40 4.12
CA GLU A 171 -11.17 4.22 3.74
C GLU A 171 -11.52 5.29 2.70
N SER A 172 -12.76 5.32 2.20
CA SER A 172 -13.27 6.28 1.21
C SER A 172 -12.47 6.32 -0.10
N TYR A 173 -12.15 5.16 -0.67
CA TYR A 173 -11.48 5.08 -1.98
C TYR A 173 -12.36 5.65 -3.09
N ASP A 174 -11.78 6.45 -3.99
CA ASP A 174 -12.48 7.01 -5.15
C ASP A 174 -12.84 5.94 -6.18
N TYR A 175 -11.99 4.92 -6.29
CA TYR A 175 -12.17 3.81 -7.21
C TYR A 175 -11.95 2.48 -6.50
N LEU A 176 -12.84 1.52 -6.79
CA LEU A 176 -12.67 0.11 -6.47
C LEU A 176 -13.15 -0.71 -7.67
N ASN A 177 -12.25 -1.43 -8.32
CA ASN A 177 -12.57 -2.26 -9.48
C ASN A 177 -12.08 -3.69 -9.30
N LYS A 178 -12.95 -4.65 -9.59
CA LYS A 178 -12.57 -6.06 -9.57
C LYS A 178 -11.65 -6.37 -10.74
N ILE A 179 -10.48 -6.92 -10.46
CA ILE A 179 -9.55 -7.46 -11.48
C ILE A 179 -9.95 -8.91 -11.77
N LYS A 180 -10.09 -9.71 -10.70
CA LYS A 180 -10.57 -11.09 -10.73
C LYS A 180 -11.15 -11.46 -9.37
N ASP A 181 -11.73 -12.65 -9.25
CA ASP A 181 -12.21 -13.15 -7.97
C ASP A 181 -11.09 -13.10 -6.92
N GLY A 182 -11.38 -12.43 -5.81
CA GLY A 182 -10.44 -12.26 -4.70
C GLY A 182 -9.42 -11.13 -4.86
N ILE A 183 -9.42 -10.38 -5.98
CA ILE A 183 -8.45 -9.32 -6.26
C ILE A 183 -9.14 -8.05 -6.78
N TYR A 184 -8.92 -6.94 -6.10
CA TYR A 184 -9.58 -5.66 -6.39
C TYR A 184 -8.55 -4.54 -6.48
N TYR A 185 -8.54 -3.79 -7.57
CA TYR A 185 -7.83 -2.53 -7.68
C TYR A 185 -8.53 -1.45 -6.87
N PHE A 186 -7.76 -0.59 -6.20
CA PHE A 186 -8.29 0.63 -5.61
C PHE A 186 -7.42 1.85 -5.89
N GLU A 187 -8.03 3.03 -5.78
CA GLU A 187 -7.35 4.32 -5.89
C GLU A 187 -8.01 5.37 -5.00
N PHE A 188 -7.20 6.27 -4.45
CA PHE A 188 -7.56 7.41 -3.61
C PHE A 188 -6.78 8.65 -4.08
N ARG A 189 -7.44 9.80 -4.27
CA ARG A 189 -6.90 11.04 -4.84
C ARG A 189 -7.20 12.27 -4.00
#